data_AF-A0A8E3B0T5-F1
#
_entry.id   AF-A0A8E3B0T5-F1
#
_cell.length_a   1.000
_cell.length_b   1.000
_cell.length_c   1.000
_cell.angle_alpha   90.00
_cell.angle_beta   90.00
_cell.angle_gamma   90.00
#
_symmetry.space_group_name_H-M   'P 1'
#
loop_
_entity.id
_entity.type
_entity.pdbx_description
1 polymer ?
#
loop_
_entity_poly.entity_id
_entity_poly.type
_entity_poly.pdbx_seq_one_letter_code
_entity_poly.pdbx_strand_id
1 'polypeptide(L)'
;WLACALGHKACREDLSVAYHRVPRLFASLALACGDGRYAKLLKSLAKTDLLILDDWGPEKLNDEQRRDLLEIVEDRYEKRSTILTSQIPVDHWYDMIGNPTIADAVLDRLVHNAYRIELSGESMRKHKVLPVTDATPA
;
A
#
# COMPACT_ATOMS: atom_id res chain seq x y z
N TRP A 1 8.51 -6.67 -4.67
CA TRP A 1 9.93 -6.36 -4.93
C TRP A 1 10.08 -5.02 -5.63
N LEU A 2 9.30 -4.72 -6.68
CA LEU A 2 9.39 -3.45 -7.42
C LEU A 2 9.18 -2.21 -6.54
N ALA A 3 8.13 -2.18 -5.72
CA ALA A 3 7.90 -1.07 -4.80
C ALA A 3 9.09 -0.79 -3.89
N CYS A 4 9.71 -1.85 -3.32
CA CYS A 4 10.92 -1.72 -2.52
C CYS A 4 12.12 -1.23 -3.32
N ALA A 5 12.30 -1.71 -4.56
CA ALA A 5 13.40 -1.25 -5.43
C ALA A 5 13.27 0.24 -5.78
N LEU A 6 12.05 0.70 -6.10
CA LEU A 6 11.74 2.11 -6.31
C LEU A 6 11.93 2.93 -5.04
N GLY A 7 11.45 2.42 -3.89
CA GLY A 7 11.69 3.03 -2.58
C GLY A 7 13.17 3.18 -2.26
N HIS A 8 13.97 2.15 -2.48
CA HIS A 8 15.42 2.21 -2.29
C HIS A 8 16.09 3.23 -3.22
N LYS A 9 15.62 3.35 -4.47
CA LYS A 9 16.14 4.35 -5.40
C LYS A 9 15.77 5.77 -4.93
N ALA A 10 14.55 6.00 -4.47
CA ALA A 10 14.11 7.27 -3.92
C ALA A 10 14.94 7.67 -2.68
N CYS A 11 15.22 6.72 -1.76
CA CYS A 11 16.10 6.98 -0.62
C CYS A 11 17.53 7.40 -1.07
N ARG A 12 18.06 6.82 -2.15
CA ARG A 12 19.37 7.20 -2.71
C ARG A 12 19.37 8.57 -3.39
N GLU A 13 18.21 9.14 -3.62
CA GLU A 13 18.02 10.51 -4.15
C GLU A 13 17.57 11.46 -3.03
N ASP A 14 17.84 11.12 -1.77
CA ASP A 14 17.55 11.91 -0.58
C ASP A 14 16.05 12.23 -0.36
N LEU A 15 15.16 11.45 -0.98
CA LEU A 15 13.72 11.55 -0.78
C LEU A 15 13.30 10.76 0.47
N SER A 16 12.38 11.32 1.24
CA SER A 16 11.79 10.61 2.38
C SER A 16 10.85 9.51 1.91
N VAL A 17 11.03 8.29 2.42
CA VAL A 17 10.23 7.12 2.05
C VAL A 17 9.62 6.48 3.30
N ALA A 18 8.32 6.20 3.26
CA ALA A 18 7.62 5.44 4.28
C ALA A 18 7.01 4.18 3.65
N TYR A 19 7.26 3.03 4.27
CA TYR A 19 6.70 1.76 3.85
C TYR A 19 5.75 1.23 4.91
N HIS A 20 4.51 0.95 4.51
CA HIS A 20 3.51 0.39 5.40
C HIS A 20 2.78 -0.77 4.74
N ARG A 21 2.66 -1.89 5.46
CA ARG A 21 1.63 -2.89 5.17
C ARG A 21 0.28 -2.32 5.56
N VAL A 22 -0.67 -2.26 4.64
CA VAL A 22 -1.96 -1.60 4.81
C VAL A 22 -2.71 -2.10 6.06
N PRO A 23 -2.84 -3.41 6.35
CA PRO A 23 -3.52 -3.86 7.56
C PRO A 23 -2.87 -3.34 8.86
N ARG A 24 -1.55 -3.24 8.90
CA ARG A 24 -0.82 -2.71 10.07
C ARG A 24 -0.93 -1.20 10.19
N LEU A 25 -1.03 -0.49 9.06
CA LEU A 25 -1.26 0.95 9.04
C LEU A 25 -2.62 1.27 9.64
N PHE A 26 -3.69 0.59 9.22
CA PHE A 26 -5.02 0.78 9.79
C PHE A 26 -5.07 0.49 11.29
N ALA A 27 -4.44 -0.60 11.74
CA ALA A 27 -4.33 -0.87 13.18
C ALA A 27 -3.61 0.27 13.93
N SER A 28 -2.58 0.85 13.32
CA SER A 28 -1.84 1.98 13.91
C SER A 28 -2.66 3.27 13.94
N LEU A 29 -3.50 3.52 12.93
CA LEU A 29 -4.39 4.68 12.86
C LEU A 29 -5.49 4.59 13.90
N ALA A 30 -6.13 3.42 14.05
CA ALA A 30 -7.13 3.17 15.08
C ALA A 30 -6.57 3.41 16.50
N LEU A 31 -5.37 2.89 16.79
CA LEU A 31 -4.67 3.17 18.05
C LEU A 31 -4.32 4.64 18.22
N ALA A 32 -3.88 5.31 17.16
CA ALA A 32 -3.54 6.73 17.20
C ALA A 32 -4.77 7.62 17.43
N CYS A 33 -5.96 7.18 17.03
CA CYS A 33 -7.23 7.84 17.33
C CYS A 33 -7.52 7.83 18.84
N GLY A 34 -7.37 6.67 19.49
CA GLY A 34 -7.58 6.52 20.94
C GLY A 34 -6.63 7.34 21.82
N ASP A 35 -5.38 7.52 21.37
CA ASP A 35 -4.34 8.22 22.15
C ASP A 35 -4.07 9.68 21.70
N GLY A 36 -4.90 10.24 20.80
CA GLY A 36 -4.75 11.61 20.30
C GLY A 36 -3.55 11.86 19.37
N ARG A 37 -2.93 10.81 18.83
CA ARG A 37 -1.78 10.88 17.90
C ARG A 37 -2.19 10.87 16.42
N TYR A 38 -3.47 10.69 16.13
CA TYR A 38 -4.00 10.51 14.77
C TYR A 38 -3.56 11.61 13.80
N ALA A 39 -3.83 12.87 14.12
CA ALA A 39 -3.45 14.02 13.28
C ALA A 39 -1.93 14.10 13.03
N LYS A 40 -1.11 13.72 14.02
CA LYS A 40 0.35 13.68 13.88
C LYS A 40 0.78 12.58 12.91
N LEU A 41 0.13 11.42 12.97
CA LEU A 41 0.39 10.31 12.06
C LEU A 41 -0.01 10.67 10.62
N LEU A 42 -1.22 11.18 10.39
CA LEU A 42 -1.66 11.67 9.08
C LEU A 42 -0.70 12.71 8.50
N LYS A 43 -0.34 13.74 9.29
CA LYS A 43 0.65 14.75 8.87
C LYS A 43 2.00 14.15 8.50
N SER A 44 2.43 13.09 9.20
CA SER A 44 3.68 12.39 8.89
C SER A 44 3.60 11.61 7.58
N LEU A 45 2.46 10.97 7.30
CA LEU A 45 2.23 10.31 6.03
C LEU A 45 2.15 11.32 4.90
N ALA A 46 1.39 12.41 5.06
CA ALA A 46 1.22 13.47 4.08
C ALA A 46 2.54 14.12 3.63
N LYS A 47 3.45 14.40 4.56
CA LYS A 47 4.74 15.05 4.25
C LYS A 47 5.78 14.14 3.57
N THR A 48 5.60 12.82 3.63
CA THR A 48 6.58 11.86 3.11
C THR A 48 6.59 11.92 1.58
N ASP A 49 7.78 12.00 0.98
CA ASP A 49 7.91 12.18 -0.46
C ASP A 49 7.35 10.99 -1.25
N LEU A 50 7.69 9.78 -0.80
CA LEU A 50 7.15 8.52 -1.32
C LEU A 50 6.52 7.67 -0.21
N LEU A 51 5.21 7.47 -0.29
CA LEU A 51 4.47 6.54 0.56
C LEU A 51 4.22 5.23 -0.18
N ILE A 52 4.65 4.11 0.39
CA ILE A 52 4.40 2.77 -0.14
C ILE A 52 3.37 2.08 0.74
N LEU A 53 2.22 1.76 0.15
CA LEU A 53 1.13 0.99 0.74
C LEU A 53 1.17 -0.43 0.18
N ASP A 54 1.77 -1.33 0.95
CA ASP A 54 1.93 -2.74 0.62
C ASP A 54 0.74 -3.58 1.09
N ASP A 55 0.48 -4.69 0.40
CA ASP A 55 -0.61 -5.62 0.72
C ASP A 55 -2.01 -4.97 0.72
N TRP A 56 -2.27 -4.14 -0.30
CA TRP A 56 -3.56 -3.48 -0.48
C TRP A 56 -4.64 -4.47 -0.91
N GLY A 57 -5.74 -4.43 -0.19
CA GLY A 57 -6.99 -5.05 -0.59
C GLY A 57 -7.24 -6.53 -0.33
N PRO A 58 -6.60 -7.24 0.62
CA PRO A 58 -6.97 -8.64 0.90
C PRO A 58 -8.39 -8.79 1.45
N GLU A 59 -8.96 -7.75 2.05
CA GLU A 59 -10.28 -7.77 2.71
C GLU A 59 -11.06 -6.48 2.43
N LYS A 60 -12.39 -6.53 2.58
CA LYS A 60 -13.24 -5.33 2.51
C LYS A 60 -12.93 -4.39 3.66
N LEU A 61 -12.86 -3.09 3.36
CA LEU A 61 -12.61 -2.08 4.38
C LEU A 61 -13.83 -1.88 5.26
N ASN A 62 -13.61 -1.76 6.57
CA ASN A 62 -14.63 -1.25 7.48
C ASN A 62 -14.81 0.27 7.34
N ASP A 63 -15.80 0.83 8.03
CA ASP A 63 -16.15 2.24 7.94
C ASP A 63 -15.03 3.19 8.39
N GLU A 64 -14.24 2.80 9.39
CA GLU A 64 -13.11 3.61 9.88
C GLU A 64 -11.95 3.58 8.88
N GLN A 65 -11.57 2.39 8.42
CA GLN A 65 -10.48 2.19 7.46
C GLN A 65 -10.70 2.94 6.14
N ARG A 66 -11.94 2.97 5.62
CA ARG A 66 -12.23 3.71 4.38
C ARG A 66 -12.18 5.23 4.59
N ARG A 67 -12.52 5.75 5.78
CA ARG A 67 -12.33 7.17 6.12
C ARG A 67 -10.85 7.49 6.25
N ASP A 68 -10.10 6.68 6.98
CA ASP A 68 -8.65 6.82 7.13
C ASP A 68 -7.93 6.85 5.79
N LEU A 69 -8.32 5.95 4.88
CA LEU A 69 -7.78 5.92 3.54
C LEU A 69 -8.08 7.20 2.78
N LEU A 70 -9.33 7.68 2.83
CA LEU A 70 -9.72 8.91 2.15
C LEU A 70 -8.89 10.10 2.63
N GLU A 71 -8.70 10.25 3.95
CA GLU A 71 -7.86 11.30 4.53
C GLU A 71 -6.41 11.22 4.01
N ILE A 72 -5.81 10.03 4.01
CA ILE A 72 -4.44 9.83 3.51
C ILE A 72 -4.33 10.19 2.02
N VAL A 73 -5.31 9.80 1.22
CA VAL A 73 -5.31 10.01 -0.23
C VAL A 73 -5.56 11.48 -0.56
N GLU A 74 -6.49 12.13 0.12
CA GLU A 74 -6.80 13.56 -0.02
C GLU A 74 -5.59 14.44 0.31
N ASP A 75 -4.92 14.17 1.43
CA ASP A 75 -3.75 14.93 1.86
C ASP A 75 -2.58 14.84 0.88
N ARG A 76 -2.52 13.77 0.09
CA ARG A 76 -1.40 13.47 -0.83
C ARG A 76 -1.71 13.74 -2.30
N TYR A 77 -2.98 13.83 -2.67
CA TYR A 77 -3.42 14.05 -4.05
C TYR A 77 -2.74 15.28 -4.65
N GLU A 78 -2.16 15.10 -5.85
CA GLU A 78 -1.38 16.12 -6.59
C GLU A 78 -0.21 16.77 -5.83
N LYS A 79 0.21 16.22 -4.68
CA LYS A 79 1.26 16.80 -3.82
C LYS A 79 2.47 15.90 -3.66
N ARG A 80 2.26 14.59 -3.48
CA ARG A 80 3.30 13.59 -3.17
C ARG A 80 3.00 12.23 -3.80
N SER A 81 4.03 11.42 -4.05
CA SER A 81 3.89 10.16 -4.78
C SER A 81 3.47 9.01 -3.86
N THR A 82 2.52 8.19 -4.30
CA THR A 82 2.07 7.00 -3.56
C THR A 82 2.21 5.77 -4.46
N ILE A 83 2.81 4.70 -3.93
CA ILE A 83 2.84 3.38 -4.58
C ILE A 83 1.90 2.46 -3.80
N LEU A 84 0.99 1.80 -4.52
CA LEU A 84 0.19 0.71 -3.97
C LEU A 84 0.65 -0.61 -4.58
N THR A 85 0.65 -1.67 -3.78
CA THR A 85 0.80 -3.03 -4.30
C THR A 85 -0.40 -3.86 -3.88
N SER A 86 -1.03 -4.55 -4.82
CA SER A 86 -2.20 -5.38 -4.57
C SER A 86 -2.07 -6.72 -5.28
N GLN A 87 -2.74 -7.73 -4.72
CA GLN A 87 -3.04 -8.98 -5.42
C GLN A 87 -4.42 -8.93 -6.09
N ILE A 88 -5.21 -7.90 -5.81
CA ILE A 88 -6.56 -7.72 -6.32
C ILE A 88 -6.51 -6.75 -7.51
N PRO A 89 -7.09 -7.13 -8.67
CA PRO A 89 -7.24 -6.23 -9.80
C PRO A 89 -8.03 -4.95 -9.45
N VAL A 90 -7.68 -3.84 -10.11
CA VAL A 90 -8.18 -2.49 -9.75
C VAL A 90 -9.71 -2.36 -9.89
N ASP A 91 -10.32 -3.08 -10.83
CA ASP A 91 -11.77 -3.13 -11.04
C ASP A 91 -12.54 -3.68 -9.82
N HIS A 92 -11.91 -4.49 -8.97
CA HIS A 92 -12.50 -4.95 -7.73
C HIS A 92 -12.32 -3.99 -6.54
N TRP A 93 -11.52 -2.93 -6.68
CA TRP A 93 -11.24 -2.02 -5.56
C TRP A 93 -12.49 -1.22 -5.15
N TYR A 94 -13.39 -0.94 -6.08
CA TYR A 94 -14.64 -0.23 -5.80
C TYR A 94 -15.48 -0.98 -4.74
N ASP A 95 -15.75 -2.26 -5.00
CA ASP A 95 -16.53 -3.13 -4.11
C ASP A 95 -15.83 -3.42 -2.79
N MET A 96 -14.50 -3.43 -2.81
CA MET A 96 -13.66 -3.67 -1.65
C MET A 96 -13.64 -2.47 -0.68
N ILE A 97 -13.68 -1.23 -1.20
CA ILE A 97 -13.86 -0.03 -0.39
C ILE A 97 -15.29 0.02 0.18
N GLY A 98 -16.28 -0.44 -0.58
CA GLY A 98 -17.62 -0.78 -0.09
C GLY A 98 -18.58 0.39 0.16
N ASN A 99 -18.12 1.64 0.05
CA ASN A 99 -18.98 2.83 0.05
C ASN A 99 -18.81 3.56 -1.29
N PRO A 100 -19.87 3.71 -2.12
CA PRO A 100 -19.77 4.30 -3.45
C PRO A 100 -19.07 5.67 -3.48
N THR A 101 -19.51 6.60 -2.63
CA THR A 101 -18.98 7.97 -2.58
C THR A 101 -17.49 8.00 -2.20
N ILE A 102 -17.09 7.21 -1.21
CA ILE A 102 -15.68 7.14 -0.80
C ILE A 102 -14.86 6.40 -1.86
N ALA A 103 -15.40 5.34 -2.45
CA ALA A 103 -14.75 4.58 -3.51
C ALA A 103 -14.46 5.46 -4.73
N ASP A 104 -15.45 6.24 -5.18
CA ASP A 104 -15.28 7.22 -6.25
C ASP A 104 -14.17 8.22 -5.92
N ALA A 105 -14.22 8.84 -4.73
CA ALA A 105 -13.23 9.83 -4.31
C ALA A 105 -11.80 9.26 -4.23
N VAL A 106 -11.64 8.06 -3.68
CA VAL A 106 -10.35 7.38 -3.54
C VAL A 106 -9.79 6.94 -4.89
N LEU A 107 -10.61 6.32 -5.74
CA LEU A 107 -10.16 5.81 -7.04
C LEU A 107 -9.87 6.94 -8.03
N ASP A 108 -10.64 8.02 -7.99
CA ASP A 108 -10.35 9.23 -8.76
C ASP A 108 -8.95 9.77 -8.43
N ARG A 109 -8.59 9.80 -7.14
CA ARG A 109 -7.29 10.33 -6.70
C ARG A 109 -6.12 9.36 -6.87
N LEU A 110 -6.35 8.07 -6.68
CA LEU A 110 -5.29 7.05 -6.73
C LEU A 110 -5.08 6.46 -8.11
N VAL A 111 -6.16 6.20 -8.85
CA VAL A 111 -6.12 5.39 -10.08
C VAL A 111 -6.10 6.26 -11.32
N HIS A 112 -6.83 7.38 -11.34
CA HIS A 112 -6.99 8.20 -12.55
C HIS A 112 -5.64 8.64 -13.14
N ASN A 113 -4.68 9.02 -12.29
CA ASN A 113 -3.35 9.50 -12.67
C ASN A 113 -2.24 8.47 -12.42
N ALA A 114 -2.57 7.20 -12.16
CA ALA A 114 -1.57 6.19 -11.80
C ALA A 114 -0.91 5.54 -13.01
N TYR A 115 0.40 5.33 -12.89
CA TYR A 115 1.11 4.37 -13.71
C TYR A 115 0.80 2.95 -13.23
N ARG A 116 0.12 2.17 -14.07
CA ARG A 116 -0.25 0.79 -13.76
C ARG A 116 0.77 -0.18 -14.32
N ILE A 117 1.27 -1.07 -13.45
CA ILE A 117 2.18 -2.15 -13.83
C ILE A 117 1.51 -3.46 -13.44
N GLU A 118 0.91 -4.13 -14.42
CA GLU A 118 0.33 -5.45 -14.23
C GLU A 118 1.45 -6.49 -14.27
N LEU A 119 1.57 -7.28 -13.20
CA LEU A 119 2.60 -8.30 -13.06
C LEU A 119 2.00 -9.68 -13.34
N SER A 120 2.71 -10.48 -14.11
CA SER A 120 2.35 -11.86 -14.43
C SER A 120 3.52 -12.81 -14.17
N GLY A 121 3.24 -14.11 -14.11
CA GLY A 121 4.23 -15.16 -13.89
C GLY A 121 4.02 -15.91 -12.57
N GLU A 122 4.89 -16.90 -12.33
CA GLU A 122 4.82 -17.74 -11.15
C GLU A 122 5.30 -17.02 -9.89
N SER A 123 4.86 -17.53 -8.73
CA SER A 123 5.33 -17.04 -7.44
C SER A 123 6.83 -17.28 -7.29
N MET A 124 7.59 -16.19 -7.22
CA MET A 124 9.03 -16.19 -6.96
C MET A 124 9.41 -16.83 -5.61
N ARG A 125 8.44 -17.08 -4.71
CA ARG A 125 8.68 -17.77 -3.44
C ARG A 125 8.98 -19.26 -3.66
N LYS A 126 8.46 -19.88 -4.73
CA LYS A 126 8.68 -21.30 -5.04
C LYS A 126 10.14 -21.59 -5.40
N HIS A 127 10.81 -20.67 -6.10
CA HIS A 127 12.20 -20.80 -6.52
C HIS A 127 13.24 -20.77 -5.38
N LYS A 128 12.83 -20.47 -4.15
CA LYS A 128 13.74 -20.43 -2.99
C LYS A 128 13.90 -21.78 -2.29
N VAL A 129 13.09 -22.78 -2.64
CA VAL A 129 13.28 -24.16 -2.18
C VAL A 129 14.27 -24.82 -3.14
N LEU A 130 15.56 -24.74 -2.81
CA LEU A 130 16.56 -25.56 -3.50
C LEU A 130 16.16 -27.03 -3.34
N PRO A 131 16.24 -27.87 -4.38
CA PRO A 131 16.04 -29.31 -4.22
C PRO A 131 17.09 -29.79 -3.21
N VAL A 132 16.63 -30.39 -2.12
CA VAL A 132 17.48 -31.20 -1.26
C VAL A 132 18.03 -32.29 -2.19
N THR A 133 19.32 -32.19 -2.50
CA THR A 133 20.01 -33.26 -3.19
C THR A 133 20.09 -34.39 -2.19
N ASP A 134 19.27 -35.41 -2.37
CA ASP A 134 19.43 -36.70 -1.70
C ASP A 134 20.74 -37.31 -2.20
N ALA A 135 21.86 -36.85 -1.63
CA ALA A 135 23.11 -37.57 -1.67
C ALA A 135 22.94 -38.82 -0.79
N THR A 136 22.44 -39.90 -1.38
CA THR A 136 22.55 -41.23 -0.79
C THR A 136 23.97 -41.72 -1.01
N PRO A 137 24.78 -41.96 0.03
CA PRO A 137 26.06 -42.64 -0.14
C PRO A 137 25.81 -44.15 -0.20
N ALA A 138 26.30 -44.79 -1.26
CA ALA A 138 26.60 -46.22 -1.31
C ALA A 138 27.88 -46.41 -2.11
#